data_AF-A0A5C4LZR8-F1
#
_entry.id   AF-A0A5C4LZR8-F1
#
_cell.length_a   1.000
_cell.length_b   1.000
_cell.length_c   1.000
_cell.angle_alpha   90.00
_cell.angle_beta   90.00
_cell.angle_gamma   90.00
#
_symmetry.space_group_name_H-M   'P 1'
#
loop_
_entity.id
_entity.type
_entity.pdbx_description
1 polymer ?
#
loop_
_entity_poly.entity_id
_entity_poly.type
_entity_poly.pdbx_seq_one_letter_code
_entity_poly.pdbx_strand_id
1 'polypeptide(L)' 'MSAGQIGGQALRLGLIDQIVVNLVPAIFGAGRPFFATGELRAAIMLDNPSQVIQGDRVTHLVYDVRKP' A
#
# COMPACT_ATOMS: atom_id res chain seq x y z
N MET A 1 10.50 -13.57 -0.12
CA MET A 1 10.55 -12.24 -0.77
C MET A 1 10.67 -11.21 0.34
N SER A 2 11.84 -10.63 0.50
CA SER A 2 12.16 -9.77 1.66
C SER A 2 11.34 -8.48 1.69
N ALA A 3 11.19 -7.78 0.56
CA ALA A 3 10.60 -6.43 0.54
C ALA A 3 9.15 -6.37 1.02
N GLY A 4 8.25 -7.21 0.49
CA GLY A 4 6.84 -7.22 0.92
C GLY A 4 6.64 -7.67 2.36
N GLN A 5 7.52 -8.54 2.89
CA GLN A 5 7.50 -8.99 4.28
C GLN A 5 8.02 -7.90 5.22
N ILE A 6 9.14 -7.27 4.88
CA ILE A 6 9.74 -6.17 5.64
C ILE A 6 8.81 -4.95 5.63
N GLY A 7 8.27 -4.58 4.47
CA GLY A 7 7.30 -3.49 4.34
C GLY A 7 6.03 -3.77 5.16
N GLY A 8 5.53 -5.01 5.13
CA GLY A 8 4.40 -5.42 5.96
C GLY A 8 4.70 -5.35 7.46
N GLN A 9 5.91 -5.71 7.89
CA GLN A 9 6.35 -5.56 9.29
C GLN A 9 6.45 -4.08 9.70
N ALA A 10 7.11 -3.24 8.90
CA ALA A 10 7.24 -1.82 9.16
C ALA A 10 5.88 -1.12 9.25
N LEU A 11 4.95 -1.47 8.36
CA LEU A 11 3.58 -0.95 8.39
C LEU A 11 2.87 -1.31 9.69
N ARG A 12 2.97 -2.57 10.16
CA ARG A 12 2.37 -3.00 11.44
C ARG A 12 3.02 -2.34 12.66
N LEU A 13 4.30 -2.01 12.59
CA LEU A 13 5.02 -1.33 13.66
C LEU A 13 4.76 0.19 13.67
N GLY A 14 3.94 0.71 12.76
CA GLY A 14 3.65 2.14 12.66
C GLY A 14 4.84 2.97 12.19
N LEU A 15 5.82 2.35 11.52
CA LEU A 15 7.03 3.01 11.02
C LEU A 15 6.85 3.63 9.63
N ILE A 16 5.66 3.50 9.04
CA ILE A 16 5.31 4.04 7.74
C ILE A 16 4.24 5.11 7.94
N ASP A 17 4.57 6.36 7.58
CA ASP A 17 3.63 7.47 7.65
C ASP A 17 2.78 7.60 6.38
N GLN A 18 3.30 7.19 5.20
CA GLN A 18 2.60 7.27 3.92
C GLN A 18 2.75 6.02 3.07
N ILE A 19 1.70 5.71 2.30
CA ILE A 19 1.70 4.70 1.25
C ILE A 19 1.45 5.36 -0.10
N VAL A 20 2.37 5.12 -1.03
CA VAL A 20 2.20 5.50 -2.45
C VAL A 20 1.77 4.28 -3.24
N VAL A 21 0.58 4.33 -3.83
CA VAL A 21 0.02 3.29 -4.71
C VAL A 21 0.05 3.78 -6.15
N ASN A 22 0.66 2.99 -7.02
CA ASN A 22 0.65 3.21 -8.47
C ASN A 22 -0.40 2.29 -9.09
N LEU A 23 -1.59 2.83 -9.36
CA LEU A 23 -2.67 2.09 -10.00
C LEU A 23 -2.45 2.07 -11.51
N VAL A 24 -2.05 0.92 -12.03
CA VAL A 24 -1.88 0.69 -13.46
C VAL A 24 -3.17 0.11 -14.08
N PRO A 25 -3.55 0.50 -15.31
CA PRO A 25 -4.74 0.03 -16.00
C PRO A 25 -4.47 -1.35 -16.65
N ALA A 26 -4.17 -2.35 -15.82
CA ALA A 26 -3.89 -3.71 -16.24
C ALA A 26 -4.58 -4.71 -15.29
N ILE A 27 -5.10 -5.79 -15.85
CA ILE A 27 -5.73 -6.87 -15.10
C ILE A 27 -4.81 -8.08 -15.16
N PHE A 28 -4.36 -8.54 -14.00
CA PHE A 28 -3.55 -9.75 -13.88
C PHE A 28 -4.41 -10.91 -13.39
N GLY A 29 -4.32 -12.06 -14.06
CA GLY A 29 -5.02 -13.29 -13.65
C GLY A 29 -4.41 -13.97 -12.42
N ALA A 30 -3.16 -13.61 -12.07
CA ALA A 30 -2.47 -14.04 -10.86
C ALA A 30 -1.38 -13.04 -10.49
N GLY A 31 -0.96 -13.02 -9.23
CA GLY A 31 0.05 -12.08 -8.76
C GLY A 31 0.53 -12.40 -7.35
N ARG A 32 1.40 -11.53 -6.84
CA ARG A 32 1.90 -11.59 -5.47
C ARG A 32 1.30 -10.42 -4.68
N PRO A 33 0.87 -10.64 -3.43
CA PRO A 33 0.41 -9.54 -2.58
C PRO A 33 1.49 -8.47 -2.43
N PHE A 34 1.10 -7.20 -2.49
CA PHE A 34 2.03 -6.07 -2.37
C PHE A 34 2.70 -6.03 -0.99
N PHE A 35 1.88 -6.15 0.06
CA PHE A 35 2.36 -6.39 1.42
C PHE A 35 2.15 -7.85 1.76
N ALA A 36 3.22 -8.53 2.18
CA ALA A 36 3.11 -9.86 2.76
C ALA A 36 2.74 -9.70 4.24
N THR A 37 1.48 -9.37 4.49
CA THR A 37 1.03 -8.96 5.81
C THR A 37 0.81 -10.12 6.77
N GLY A 38 0.88 -11.37 6.30
CA GLY A 38 0.43 -12.53 7.06
C GLY A 38 -1.05 -12.40 7.43
N GLU A 39 -1.48 -13.06 8.51
CA GLU A 39 -2.76 -12.78 9.14
C GLU A 39 -2.70 -11.41 9.84
N LEU A 40 -3.12 -10.36 9.14
CA LEU A 40 -3.50 -9.12 9.80
C LEU A 40 -4.65 -9.43 10.75
N ARG A 41 -4.47 -9.23 12.05
CA ARG A 41 -5.55 -9.38 13.05
C ARG A 41 -6.69 -8.37 12.83
N ALA A 42 -6.39 -7.23 12.20
CA ALA A 42 -7.34 -6.19 11.80
C ALA A 42 -6.81 -5.41 10.59
N ALA A 43 -7.70 -4.81 9.81
CA ALA A 43 -7.32 -3.95 8.69
C ALA A 43 -6.55 -2.71 9.18
N ILE A 44 -5.48 -2.34 8.46
CA ILE A 44 -4.80 -1.05 8.66
C ILE A 44 -5.53 -0.02 7.82
N MET A 45 -6.12 0.98 8.48
CA MET A 45 -6.88 2.02 7.81
C MET A 45 -5.94 3.08 7.23
N LEU A 46 -6.23 3.49 6.00
CA LEU A 46 -5.62 4.65 5.37
C LEU A 46 -6.67 5.77 5.33
N ASP A 47 -6.24 7.02 5.44
CA ASP A 47 -7.14 8.15 5.22
C ASP A 47 -7.50 8.29 3.73
N ASN A 48 -8.29 9.32 3.38
CA ASN A 48 -8.49 9.65 1.98
C ASN A 48 -7.13 9.95 1.31
N PRO A 49 -7.00 9.77 -0.02
CA PRO A 49 -5.75 10.12 -0.68
C PRO A 49 -5.43 11.61 -0.45
N SER A 50 -4.26 11.89 0.12
CA SER A 50 -3.77 13.26 0.27
C SER A 50 -3.35 13.85 -1.08
N GLN A 51 -2.98 12.99 -2.04
CA GLN A 51 -2.72 13.37 -3.42
C GLN A 51 -3.26 12.31 -4.40
N VAL A 52 -3.80 12.80 -5.52
CA VAL A 52 -4.18 12.01 -6.69
C VAL A 52 -3.53 12.65 -7.91
N ILE A 53 -2.59 11.95 -8.54
CA ILE A 53 -1.80 12.47 -9.64
C ILE A 53 -2.02 11.58 -10.86
N GLN A 54 -2.43 12.18 -11.98
CA GLN A 54 -2.49 11.48 -13.26
C GLN A 54 -1.08 11.39 -13.87
N GLY A 55 -0.70 10.19 -14.28
CA GLY A 55 0.48 9.92 -15.09
C GLY A 55 0.13 9.27 -16.42
N ASP A 56 1.15 8.99 -17.22
CA ASP A 56 0.97 8.24 -18.47
C ASP A 56 0.63 6.77 -18.14
N ARG A 57 -0.63 6.38 -18.38
CA ARG A 57 -1.16 5.04 -18.11
C ARG A 57 -0.97 4.59 -16.64
N VAL A 58 -1.03 5.51 -15.69
CA VAL A 58 -0.99 5.21 -14.26
C VAL A 58 -1.66 6.33 -13.47
N THR A 59 -2.34 5.98 -12.37
CA THR A 59 -2.77 6.95 -11.35
C THR A 59 -1.92 6.75 -10.11
N HIS A 60 -1.17 7.78 -9.70
CA HIS A 60 -0.45 7.78 -8.45
C HIS A 60 -1.35 8.27 -7.33
N LEU A 61 -1.52 7.46 -6.30
CA LEU A 61 -2.33 7.73 -5.12
C LEU A 61 -1.41 7.77 -3.91
N VAL A 62 -1.43 8.88 -3.17
CA VAL A 62 -0.69 9.00 -1.91
C VAL A 62 -1.69 8.98 -0.77
N TYR A 63 -1.49 8.07 0.18
CA TYR A 63 -2.33 7.91 1.36
C TYR A 63 -1.50 8.14 2.62
N ASP A 64 -2.03 8.95 3.54
CA ASP A 64 -1.51 8.98 4.90
C ASP A 64 -2.00 7.74 5.66
N VAL A 65 -1.09 7.10 6.40
CA VAL A 65 -1.43 5.96 7.25
C VAL A 65 -2.07 6.47 8.52
N ARG A 66 -3.28 5.99 8.82
CA ARG A 66 -3.93 6.34 10.08
C ARG A 66 -3.17 5.69 11.22
N LYS A 67 -2.59 6.51 12.09
CA LYS A 67 -1.94 6.02 13.31
C LYS A 67 -3.02 5.46 14.26
N PRO A 68 -2.71 4.38 15.00
CA PRO A 68 -3.63 3.85 16.00
C PRO A 68 -4.05 4.89 17.04
#